data_AF-A0A2I0H1Q3-F1
#
_entry.id   AF-A0A2I0H1Q3-F1
#
_cell.length_a   1.000
_cell.length_b   1.000
_cell.length_c   1.000
_cell.angle_alpha   90.00
_cell.angle_beta   90.00
_cell.angle_gamma   90.00
#
_symmetry.space_group_name_H-M   'P 1'
#
loop_
_entity.id
_entity.type
_entity.pdbx_description
1 polymer ?
#
loop_
_entity_poly.entity_id
_entity_poly.type
_entity_poly.pdbx_seq_one_letter_code
_entity_poly.pdbx_strand_id
1 'polypeptide(L)'
;MADKKPVDVTSPYFVSHSDNPGVALVPVVLDGHNYQTWSKATVRALEAKNKTRFIDGSLKQPELTNPVYRLWKINNSMICSWIFNSLDKSLQGAVVHASDAKMMWDEIKQQFARGNAPRVQQIKTSICNLKQSGQPVIDYYSKLKSLWDELEGYLETAECSCGGCTCGAVD
;
A
#
# COMPACT_ATOMS: atom_id res chain seq x y z
N MET A 1 -25.88 34.37 0.92
CA MET A 1 -25.06 33.29 1.50
C MET A 1 -25.48 32.00 0.83
N ALA A 2 -24.63 31.41 -0.02
CA ALA A 2 -25.00 30.19 -0.73
C ALA A 2 -24.93 29.00 0.23
N ASP A 3 -26.05 28.30 0.37
CA ASP A 3 -26.21 27.10 1.18
C ASP A 3 -25.26 26.02 0.65
N LYS A 4 -24.18 25.72 1.39
CA LYS A 4 -23.24 24.66 1.01
C LYS A 4 -23.92 23.33 1.30
N LYS A 5 -24.51 22.72 0.27
CA LYS A 5 -25.01 21.35 0.37
C LYS A 5 -23.91 20.45 0.96
N PRO A 6 -24.20 19.69 2.02
CA PRO A 6 -23.23 18.78 2.61
C PRO A 6 -22.80 17.75 1.56
N VAL A 7 -21.50 17.40 1.58
CA VAL A 7 -20.95 16.36 0.72
C VAL A 7 -21.59 15.03 1.13
N ASP A 8 -22.10 14.28 0.16
CA ASP A 8 -22.71 12.98 0.38
C ASP A 8 -21.71 12.00 1.04
N VAL A 9 -22.16 11.24 2.04
CA VAL A 9 -21.29 10.33 2.81
C VAL A 9 -20.68 9.21 1.97
N THR A 10 -21.31 8.85 0.86
CA THR A 10 -20.80 7.87 -0.11
C THR A 10 -19.86 8.49 -1.15
N SER A 11 -19.66 9.80 -1.10
CA SER A 11 -18.71 10.49 -1.98
C SER A 11 -17.27 10.13 -1.62
N PRO A 12 -16.38 9.91 -2.61
CA PRO A 12 -14.95 9.75 -2.33
C PRO A 12 -14.33 11.04 -1.76
N TYR A 13 -15.05 12.17 -1.82
CA TYR A 13 -14.62 13.45 -1.27
C TYR A 13 -15.06 13.70 0.18
N PHE A 14 -15.85 12.82 0.77
CA PHE A 14 -16.34 12.97 2.14
C PHE A 14 -15.22 12.72 3.16
N VAL A 15 -14.99 13.64 4.10
CA VAL A 15 -14.04 13.46 5.20
C VAL A 15 -14.84 13.24 6.48
N SER A 16 -14.62 12.10 7.15
CA SER A 16 -15.29 11.78 8.42
C SER A 16 -14.70 12.61 9.55
N HIS A 17 -15.49 12.88 10.60
CA HIS A 17 -15.00 13.49 11.84
C HIS A 17 -13.92 12.67 12.55
N SER A 18 -13.86 11.36 12.27
CA SER A 18 -12.83 10.45 12.78
C SER A 18 -11.53 10.49 11.98
N ASP A 19 -11.50 11.15 10.81
CA ASP A 19 -10.33 11.16 9.95
C ASP A 19 -9.31 12.17 10.49
N ASN A 20 -8.19 11.65 10.99
CA ASN A 20 -7.11 12.43 11.57
C ASN A 20 -5.79 12.11 10.86
N PRO A 21 -5.09 13.12 10.31
CA PRO A 21 -3.84 12.88 9.60
C PRO A 21 -2.70 12.42 10.51
N GLY A 22 -2.76 12.73 11.81
CA GLY A 22 -1.75 12.34 12.81
C GLY A 22 -1.97 10.96 13.43
N VAL A 23 -3.08 10.29 13.12
CA VAL A 23 -3.34 8.91 13.57
C VAL A 23 -2.99 7.96 12.43
N ALA A 24 -2.27 6.89 12.74
CA ALA A 24 -1.91 5.88 11.77
C ALA A 24 -3.18 5.22 11.19
N LEU A 25 -3.28 5.17 9.86
CA LEU A 25 -4.41 4.53 9.17
C LEU A 25 -4.44 3.01 9.41
N VAL A 26 -3.25 2.42 9.52
CA VAL A 26 -3.02 1.02 9.87
C VAL A 26 -1.93 0.94 10.92
N PRO A 27 -1.96 -0.05 11.83
CA PRO A 27 -0.91 -0.22 12.84
C PRO A 27 0.39 -0.79 12.25
N VAL A 28 0.36 -1.25 11.00
CA VAL A 28 1.52 -1.84 10.31
C VAL A 28 2.40 -0.72 9.76
N VAL A 29 3.66 -0.68 10.17
CA VAL A 29 4.67 0.25 9.64
C VAL A 29 5.45 -0.45 8.53
N LEU A 30 5.58 0.18 7.36
CA LEU A 30 6.40 -0.32 6.26
C LEU A 30 7.89 -0.22 6.64
N ASP A 31 8.59 -1.35 6.68
CA ASP A 31 10.01 -1.46 7.04
C ASP A 31 10.90 -1.88 5.87
N GLY A 32 10.31 -2.01 4.67
CA GLY A 32 10.98 -2.44 3.44
C GLY A 32 10.99 -3.96 3.23
N HIS A 33 10.63 -4.74 4.24
CA HIS A 33 10.53 -6.20 4.16
C HIS A 33 9.08 -6.70 4.16
N ASN A 34 8.14 -5.90 4.64
CA ASN A 34 6.74 -6.28 4.85
C ASN A 34 5.76 -5.63 3.86
N TYR A 35 6.22 -5.21 2.67
CA TYR A 35 5.41 -4.47 1.70
C TYR A 35 4.06 -5.13 1.37
N GLN A 36 4.02 -6.45 1.19
CA GLN A 36 2.78 -7.16 0.86
C GLN A 36 1.74 -7.03 1.98
N THR A 37 2.18 -7.21 3.24
CA THR A 37 1.32 -7.05 4.42
C THR A 37 0.86 -5.61 4.58
N TRP A 38 1.79 -4.65 4.49
CA TRP A 38 1.50 -3.22 4.62
C TRP A 38 0.53 -2.75 3.53
N SER A 39 0.80 -3.07 2.27
CA SER A 39 -0.01 -2.62 1.13
C SER A 39 -1.44 -3.17 1.19
N LYS A 40 -1.61 -4.47 1.48
CA LYS A 40 -2.93 -5.08 1.66
C LYS A 40 -3.71 -4.45 2.81
N ALA A 41 -3.05 -4.17 3.95
CA ALA A 41 -3.69 -3.51 5.09
C ALA A 41 -4.12 -2.07 4.74
N THR A 42 -3.23 -1.29 4.13
CA THR A 42 -3.48 0.11 3.75
C THR A 42 -4.61 0.22 2.72
N VAL A 43 -4.61 -0.62 1.68
CA VAL A 43 -5.69 -0.65 0.67
C VAL A 43 -7.04 -0.93 1.32
N ARG A 44 -7.14 -1.94 2.21
CA ARG A 44 -8.40 -2.26 2.91
C ARG A 44 -8.89 -1.10 3.78
N ALA A 45 -7.99 -0.43 4.49
CA ALA A 45 -8.35 0.72 5.32
C ALA A 45 -8.84 1.92 4.47
N LEU A 46 -8.22 2.16 3.31
CA LEU A 46 -8.68 3.17 2.36
C LEU A 46 -10.02 2.78 1.72
N GLU A 47 -10.23 1.50 1.43
CA GLU A 47 -11.48 0.99 0.85
C GLU A 47 -12.67 1.19 1.80
N ALA A 48 -12.49 0.87 3.08
CA ALA A 48 -13.47 1.14 4.14
C ALA A 48 -13.83 2.64 4.27
N LYS A 49 -12.98 3.53 3.76
CA LYS A 49 -13.18 5.00 3.72
C LYS A 49 -13.52 5.54 2.33
N ASN A 50 -13.72 4.66 1.33
CA ASN A 50 -13.95 5.02 -0.07
C ASN A 50 -12.87 5.94 -0.67
N LYS A 51 -11.60 5.67 -0.34
CA LYS A 51 -10.41 6.44 -0.74
C LYS A 51 -9.46 5.73 -1.69
N THR A 52 -9.69 4.45 -2.00
CA THR A 52 -8.83 3.66 -2.92
C THR A 52 -8.59 4.33 -4.26
N ARG A 53 -9.61 5.03 -4.78
CA ARG A 53 -9.54 5.71 -6.08
C ARG A 53 -8.48 6.82 -6.18
N PHE A 54 -8.00 7.34 -5.05
CA PHE A 54 -6.91 8.32 -5.01
C PHE A 54 -5.55 7.68 -5.27
N ILE A 55 -5.32 6.45 -4.80
CA ILE A 55 -4.03 5.77 -4.94
C ILE A 55 -3.94 4.94 -6.22
N ASP A 56 -5.06 4.40 -6.71
CA ASP A 56 -5.08 3.70 -8.00
C ASP A 56 -5.08 4.66 -9.21
N GLY A 57 -5.52 5.91 -9.02
CA GLY A 57 -5.57 6.96 -10.05
C GLY A 57 -6.84 6.99 -10.89
N SER A 58 -7.84 6.17 -10.58
CA SER A 58 -9.16 6.24 -11.20
C SER A 58 -9.89 7.53 -10.87
N LEU A 59 -9.56 8.20 -9.75
CA LEU A 59 -10.03 9.54 -9.41
C LEU A 59 -8.96 10.60 -9.71
N LYS A 60 -9.02 11.16 -10.93
CA LYS A 60 -8.08 12.21 -11.38
C LYS A 60 -8.26 13.51 -10.61
N GLN A 61 -7.16 14.25 -10.47
CA GLN A 61 -7.18 15.61 -9.96
C GLN A 61 -8.12 16.48 -10.84
N PRO A 62 -9.11 17.16 -10.25
CA PRO A 62 -9.96 18.10 -10.97
C PRO A 62 -9.19 19.36 -11.40
N GLU A 63 -9.72 20.05 -12.41
CA GLU A 63 -9.27 21.40 -12.79
C GLU A 63 -9.33 22.38 -11.62
N LEU A 64 -8.42 23.35 -11.57
CA LEU A 64 -8.34 24.34 -10.49
C LEU A 64 -9.62 25.16 -10.31
N THR A 65 -10.36 25.36 -11.39
CA THR A 65 -11.65 26.08 -11.41
C THR A 65 -12.82 25.23 -10.96
N ASN A 66 -12.64 23.91 -10.83
CA ASN A 66 -13.70 23.00 -10.45
C ASN A 66 -14.05 23.15 -8.95
N PRO A 67 -15.33 23.33 -8.57
CA PRO A 67 -15.75 23.42 -7.17
C PRO A 67 -15.29 22.26 -6.28
N VAL A 68 -15.08 21.06 -6.85
CA VAL A 68 -14.63 19.87 -6.10
C VAL A 68 -13.11 19.81 -5.90
N TYR A 69 -12.32 20.66 -6.56
CA TYR A 69 -10.86 20.65 -6.46
C TYR A 69 -10.37 20.78 -5.02
N ARG A 70 -10.98 21.68 -4.25
CA ARG A 70 -10.64 21.85 -2.82
C ARG A 70 -10.91 20.58 -2.02
N LEU A 71 -12.02 19.89 -2.32
CA LEU A 71 -12.36 18.64 -1.63
C LEU A 71 -11.39 17.51 -1.99
N TRP A 72 -11.04 17.40 -3.28
CA TRP A 72 -10.00 16.47 -3.73
C TRP A 72 -8.68 16.73 -3.00
N LYS A 73 -8.24 18.00 -2.93
CA LYS A 73 -6.98 18.38 -2.30
C LYS A 73 -6.93 18.01 -0.80
N ILE A 74 -8.02 18.26 -0.06
CA ILE A 74 -8.11 17.89 1.37
C ILE A 74 -7.95 16.37 1.55
N ASN A 75 -8.69 15.58 0.77
CA ASN A 75 -8.63 14.12 0.86
C ASN A 75 -7.26 13.58 0.44
N ASN A 76 -6.69 14.11 -0.64
CA ASN A 76 -5.37 13.76 -1.12
C ASN A 76 -4.31 14.01 -0.02
N SER A 77 -4.30 15.19 0.60
CA SER A 77 -3.38 15.50 1.70
C SER A 77 -3.56 14.58 2.91
N MET A 78 -4.81 14.22 3.25
CA MET A 78 -5.09 13.26 4.33
C MET A 78 -4.45 11.88 4.04
N ILE A 79 -4.62 11.39 2.81
CA ILE A 79 -4.07 10.10 2.40
C ILE A 79 -2.55 10.15 2.35
N CYS A 80 -1.95 11.24 1.86
CA CYS A 80 -0.49 11.44 1.93
C CYS A 80 0.02 11.36 3.38
N SER A 81 -0.65 12.03 4.33
CA SER A 81 -0.27 11.96 5.75
C SER A 81 -0.39 10.55 6.32
N TRP A 82 -1.46 9.82 5.99
CA TRP A 82 -1.63 8.44 6.43
C TRP A 82 -0.56 7.51 5.89
N ILE A 83 -0.24 7.61 4.59
CA ILE A 83 0.81 6.82 3.98
C ILE A 83 2.15 7.18 4.63
N PHE A 84 2.51 8.46 4.68
CA PHE A 84 3.78 8.94 5.24
C PHE A 84 3.99 8.50 6.70
N ASN A 85 2.95 8.59 7.54
CA ASN A 85 3.01 8.20 8.95
C ASN A 85 3.02 6.67 9.15
N SER A 86 2.71 5.89 8.11
CA SER A 86 2.80 4.44 8.13
C SER A 86 4.15 3.91 7.61
N LEU A 87 5.11 4.79 7.32
CA LEU A 87 6.45 4.41 6.87
C LEU A 87 7.44 4.48 8.04
N ASP A 88 8.39 3.54 8.06
CA ASP A 88 9.57 3.69 8.88
C ASP A 88 10.33 4.98 8.48
N LYS A 89 10.96 5.64 9.46
CA LYS A 89 11.66 6.92 9.25
C LYS A 89 12.73 6.84 8.16
N SER A 90 13.39 5.68 8.03
CA SER A 90 14.41 5.46 7.00
C SER A 90 13.85 5.47 5.58
N LEU A 91 12.54 5.22 5.41
CA LEU A 91 11.87 5.12 4.11
C LEU A 91 11.15 6.42 3.72
N GLN A 92 10.87 7.31 4.67
CA GLN A 92 10.15 8.57 4.43
C GLN A 92 10.84 9.47 3.38
N GLY A 93 12.17 9.43 3.31
CA GLY A 93 12.93 10.19 2.31
C GLY A 93 12.62 9.80 0.87
N ALA A 94 12.14 8.58 0.61
CA ALA A 94 11.82 8.10 -0.72
C ALA A 94 10.55 8.76 -1.31
N VAL A 95 9.65 9.27 -0.46
CA VAL A 95 8.33 9.77 -0.89
C VAL A 95 8.07 11.24 -0.53
N VAL A 96 9.03 11.90 0.12
CA VAL A 96 8.85 13.27 0.64
C VAL A 96 8.55 14.30 -0.46
N HIS A 97 8.92 14.01 -1.70
CA HIS A 97 8.72 14.87 -2.86
C HIS A 97 7.50 14.52 -3.71
N ALA A 98 6.76 13.45 -3.36
CA ALA A 98 5.55 13.07 -4.08
C ALA A 98 4.50 14.19 -4.00
N SER A 99 3.98 14.58 -5.17
CA SER A 99 3.01 15.68 -5.30
C SER A 99 1.61 15.30 -4.81
N ASP A 100 1.26 14.01 -4.91
CA ASP A 100 -0.04 13.48 -4.53
C ASP A 100 0.03 12.03 -4.00
N ALA A 101 -1.10 11.54 -3.51
CA ALA A 101 -1.20 10.21 -2.91
C ALA A 101 -0.93 9.09 -3.92
N LYS A 102 -1.25 9.30 -5.20
CA LYS A 102 -0.98 8.32 -6.26
C LYS A 102 0.52 8.20 -6.49
N MET A 103 1.19 9.33 -6.69
CA MET A 103 2.64 9.36 -6.90
C MET A 103 3.37 8.71 -5.73
N MET A 104 2.98 9.06 -4.50
CA MET A 104 3.53 8.45 -3.28
C MET A 104 3.31 6.92 -3.24
N TRP A 105 2.11 6.46 -3.59
CA TRP A 105 1.79 5.04 -3.65
C TRP A 105 2.61 4.30 -4.71
N ASP A 106 2.72 4.88 -5.91
CA ASP A 106 3.43 4.30 -7.04
C ASP A 106 4.95 4.24 -6.79
N GLU A 107 5.54 5.24 -6.13
CA GLU A 107 6.96 5.22 -5.71
C GLU A 107 7.24 4.07 -4.73
N ILE A 108 6.42 3.92 -3.69
CA ILE A 108 6.53 2.82 -2.71
C ILE A 108 6.36 1.47 -3.42
N LYS A 109 5.33 1.36 -4.28
CA LYS A 109 5.08 0.14 -5.04
C LYS A 109 6.24 -0.20 -5.96
N GLN A 110 6.81 0.77 -6.68
CA GLN A 110 7.95 0.53 -7.55
C GLN A 110 9.17 0.04 -6.77
N GLN A 111 9.41 0.63 -5.60
CA GLN A 111 10.57 0.31 -4.77
C GLN A 111 10.45 -1.06 -4.08
N PHE A 112 9.26 -1.43 -3.59
CA PHE A 112 9.10 -2.59 -2.71
C PHE A 112 8.21 -3.72 -3.24
N ALA A 113 7.42 -3.48 -4.29
CA ALA A 113 6.54 -4.52 -4.87
C ALA A 113 7.26 -5.45 -5.83
N ARG A 114 8.29 -4.96 -6.55
CA ARG A 114 8.97 -5.77 -7.57
C ARG A 114 9.88 -6.80 -6.91
N GLY A 115 9.69 -8.06 -7.34
CA GLY A 115 10.47 -9.26 -7.05
C GLY A 115 11.88 -8.98 -6.52
N ASN A 116 11.97 -8.85 -5.20
CA ASN A 116 13.24 -8.81 -4.51
C ASN A 116 13.73 -10.27 -4.45
N ALA A 117 14.43 -10.73 -5.50
CA ALA A 117 14.94 -12.11 -5.57
C ALA A 117 15.73 -12.49 -4.31
N PRO A 118 16.57 -11.60 -3.71
CA PRO A 118 17.12 -11.82 -2.39
C PRO A 118 16.07 -12.06 -1.29
N ARG A 119 15.00 -11.27 -1.22
CA ARG A 119 13.88 -11.48 -0.28
C ARG A 119 13.16 -12.80 -0.51
N VAL A 120 12.88 -13.17 -1.75
CA VAL A 120 12.28 -14.47 -2.09
C VAL A 120 13.18 -15.61 -1.59
N GLN A 121 14.50 -15.51 -1.78
CA GLN A 121 15.44 -16.51 -1.27
C GLN A 121 15.52 -16.51 0.27
N GLN A 122 15.45 -15.35 0.92
CA GLN A 122 15.37 -15.25 2.38
C GLN A 122 14.12 -15.92 2.93
N ILE A 123 12.95 -15.71 2.30
CA ILE A 123 11.69 -16.35 2.71
C ILE A 123 11.79 -17.86 2.53
N LYS A 124 12.27 -18.34 1.37
CA LYS A 124 12.50 -19.77 1.11
C LYS A 124 13.44 -20.39 2.15
N THR A 125 14.55 -19.72 2.46
CA THR A 125 15.51 -20.15 3.48
C THR A 125 14.87 -20.17 4.88
N SER A 126 14.05 -19.18 5.20
CA SER A 126 13.33 -19.10 6.47
C SER A 126 12.34 -20.24 6.62
N ILE A 127 11.60 -20.59 5.56
CA ILE A 127 10.70 -21.74 5.52
C ILE A 127 11.48 -23.05 5.75
N CYS A 128 12.58 -23.27 5.02
CA CYS A 128 13.40 -24.49 5.16
C CYS A 128 13.99 -24.65 6.56
N ASN A 129 14.34 -23.54 7.21
CA ASN A 129 14.96 -23.54 8.53
C ASN A 129 13.94 -23.44 9.69
N LEU A 130 12.65 -23.26 9.41
CA LEU A 130 11.64 -23.07 10.44
C LEU A 130 11.41 -24.38 11.22
N LYS A 131 11.73 -24.35 12.51
CA LYS A 131 11.50 -25.46 13.45
C LYS A 131 10.55 -25.01 14.55
N GLN A 132 9.70 -25.93 15.01
CA GLN A 132 8.74 -25.65 16.10
C GLN A 132 9.46 -25.26 17.41
N SER A 133 10.60 -25.88 17.72
CA SER A 133 11.50 -25.49 18.83
C SER A 133 10.80 -25.24 20.17
N GLY A 134 9.80 -26.06 20.51
CA GLY A 134 9.04 -25.96 21.76
C GLY A 134 7.93 -24.89 21.77
N GLN A 135 7.70 -24.18 20.66
CA GLN A 135 6.57 -23.27 20.53
C GLN A 135 5.25 -24.03 20.38
N PRO A 136 4.12 -23.46 20.83
CA PRO A 136 2.80 -23.97 20.50
C PRO A 136 2.63 -24.20 18.99
N VAL A 137 1.94 -25.28 18.61
CA VAL A 137 1.71 -25.64 17.21
C VAL A 137 1.05 -24.49 16.44
N ILE A 138 0.13 -23.77 17.10
CA ILE A 138 -0.57 -22.62 16.53
C ILE A 138 0.40 -21.50 16.11
N ASP A 139 1.42 -21.21 16.93
CA ASP A 139 2.38 -20.15 16.67
C ASP A 139 3.34 -20.54 15.53
N TYR A 140 3.80 -21.78 15.54
CA TYR A 140 4.61 -22.34 14.47
C TYR A 140 3.86 -22.32 13.12
N TYR A 141 2.62 -22.82 13.11
CA TYR A 141 1.80 -22.86 11.91
C TYR A 141 1.50 -21.46 11.38
N SER A 142 1.17 -20.52 12.28
CA SER A 142 0.89 -19.12 11.89
C SER A 142 2.10 -18.46 11.23
N LYS A 143 3.31 -18.70 11.75
CA LYS A 143 4.56 -18.22 11.13
C LYS A 143 4.81 -18.85 9.78
N LEU A 144 4.64 -20.18 9.68
CA LEU A 144 4.80 -20.90 8.42
C LEU A 144 3.81 -20.39 7.35
N LYS A 145 2.53 -20.24 7.71
CA LYS A 145 1.49 -19.73 6.82
C LYS A 145 1.79 -18.30 6.36
N SER A 146 2.23 -17.42 7.27
CA SER A 146 2.61 -16.06 6.92
C SER A 146 3.76 -16.00 5.90
N LEU A 147 4.79 -16.85 6.07
CA LEU A 147 5.90 -16.92 5.12
C LEU A 147 5.46 -17.45 3.75
N TRP A 148 4.55 -18.42 3.72
CA TRP A 148 3.96 -18.94 2.48
C TRP A 148 3.13 -17.89 1.76
N ASP A 149 2.28 -17.15 2.48
CA ASP A 149 1.42 -16.12 1.90
C ASP A 149 2.22 -14.93 1.37
N GLU A 150 3.34 -14.61 2.03
CA GLU A 150 4.29 -13.62 1.53
C GLU A 150 4.97 -14.10 0.23
N LEU A 151 5.40 -15.37 0.18
CA LEU A 151 6.02 -15.96 -1.01
C LEU A 151 5.04 -16.00 -2.19
N GLU A 152 3.79 -16.40 -1.95
CA GLU A 152 2.72 -16.43 -2.96
C GLU A 152 2.45 -15.03 -3.53
N GLY A 153 2.43 -14.00 -2.67
CA GLY A 153 2.27 -12.62 -3.10
C GLY A 153 3.37 -12.13 -4.07
N TYR A 154 4.60 -12.66 -3.97
CA TYR A 154 5.65 -12.37 -4.95
C TYR A 154 5.46 -13.13 -6.27
N LEU A 155 4.86 -14.32 -6.25
CA LEU A 155 4.58 -15.12 -7.45
C LEU A 155 3.42 -14.52 -8.26
N GLU A 156 2.37 -14.00 -7.61
CA GLU A 156 1.26 -13.31 -8.28
C GLU A 156 1.71 -12.03 -9.01
N THR A 157 2.73 -11.33 -8.48
CA THR A 157 3.31 -10.15 -9.16
C THR A 157 4.21 -10.49 -10.35
N ALA A 158 4.52 -11.77 -10.58
CA ALA A 158 5.43 -12.22 -11.62
C ALA A 158 4.72 -12.51 -12.97
N GLU A 159 3.41 -12.26 -13.10
CA GLU A 159 2.75 -12.30 -14.40
C GLU A 159 3.27 -11.16 -15.28
N CYS A 160 4.21 -11.49 -16.16
CA CYS A 160 4.70 -10.57 -17.16
C CYS A 160 3.57 -10.23 -18.13
N SER A 161 3.19 -8.96 -18.24
CA SER A 161 2.30 -8.45 -19.28
C SER A 161 2.95 -8.45 -20.67
N CYS A 162 4.15 -8.97 -20.79
CA CYS A 162 4.79 -9.23 -22.06
C CYS A 162 4.12 -10.47 -22.68
N GLY A 163 3.18 -10.27 -23.59
CA GLY A 163 2.59 -11.33 -24.41
C GLY A 163 3.57 -12.00 -25.38
N GLY A 164 4.82 -12.27 -24.95
CA GLY A 164 5.88 -12.81 -25.77
C GLY A 164 7.32 -12.54 -25.30
N CYS A 165 7.65 -12.56 -24.00
CA CYS A 165 9.07 -12.59 -23.62
C CYS A 165 9.68 -13.96 -23.95
N THR A 166 10.40 -14.03 -25.05
CA THR A 166 11.43 -15.05 -25.27
C THR A 166 12.68 -14.63 -24.50
N CYS A 167 12.78 -14.98 -23.22
CA CYS A 167 14.08 -15.01 -22.57
C CYS A 167 14.86 -16.19 -23.15
N GLY A 168 15.67 -15.92 -24.17
CA GLY A 168 16.59 -16.89 -24.75
C GLY A 168 17.57 -17.34 -23.67
N ALA A 169 17.36 -18.53 -23.14
CA ALA A 169 18.46 -19.34 -22.63
C ALA A 169 19.33 -19.65 -23.86
N VAL A 170 20.49 -19.01 -23.93
CA VAL A 170 21.55 -19.47 -24.83
C VAL A 170 22.25 -20.58 -24.06
N ASP A 171 22.24 -21.78 -24.64
CA ASP A 171 22.91 -22.98 -24.13
C ASP A 171 24.40 -22.76 -23.80
#